data_AF-A0A957HAJ7-F1
#
_entry.id   AF-A0A957HAJ7-F1
#
_cell.length_a   1.000
_cell.length_b   1.000
_cell.length_c   1.000
_cell.angle_alpha   90.00
_cell.angle_beta   90.00
_cell.angle_gamma   90.00
#
_symmetry.space_group_name_H-M   'P 1'
#
loop_
_entity.id
_entity.type
_entity.pdbx_description
1 polymer ?
#
loop_
_entity_poly.entity_id
_entity_poly.type
_entity_poly.pdbx_seq_one_letter_code
_entity_poly.pdbx_strand_id
1 'polypeptide(L)'
;IFNLQREWFIGKYAVRYWSDPTLTYSVLTIESADQPRVQIDSFIGGTVSDLTGTDVTGEGNPDVIFEMSYGGATGLSCSVHVYDLGPTITKIIETATAACGARFADPNYDGVPELIVADTTYKYQFCSGAESPLVEVIMAYDRFGRTYRPQSALYPSYYRAQAEAYLAQTDLSAQIVALSEGGQIESVKCRVLGLVLPYLYGGMRSEAWSAFNQYYRYPDAASFRSQIETLFNNSPFCK
;
A
#
# COMPACT_ATOMS: atom_id res chain seq x y z
N ILE A 1 7.88 -29.63 -1.74
CA ILE A 1 8.69 -29.76 -0.50
C ILE A 1 9.24 -28.38 -0.22
N PHE A 2 9.02 -27.83 0.98
CA PHE A 2 9.56 -26.53 1.35
C PHE A 2 11.06 -26.61 1.58
N ASN A 3 11.80 -25.67 0.99
CA ASN A 3 13.23 -25.51 1.17
C ASN A 3 13.50 -24.25 1.99
N LEU A 4 14.38 -24.34 2.98
CA LEU A 4 14.87 -23.17 3.72
C LEU A 4 15.62 -22.25 2.75
N GLN A 5 15.15 -21.02 2.59
CA GLN A 5 15.78 -20.03 1.72
C GLN A 5 16.71 -19.11 2.52
N ARG A 6 16.26 -18.68 3.70
CA ARG A 6 17.01 -17.76 4.55
C ARG A 6 16.65 -17.98 6.01
N GLU A 7 17.63 -17.81 6.89
CA GLU A 7 17.49 -17.85 8.34
C GLU A 7 18.18 -16.63 8.95
N TRP A 8 17.54 -16.01 9.94
CA TRP A 8 18.09 -14.93 10.75
C TRP A 8 18.00 -15.31 12.22
N PHE A 9 19.06 -15.00 12.96
CA PHE A 9 19.06 -15.05 14.42
C PHE A 9 19.02 -13.62 14.95
N ILE A 10 17.86 -13.23 15.50
CA ILE A 10 17.61 -11.87 15.98
C ILE A 10 17.32 -11.95 17.47
N GLY A 11 18.33 -11.65 18.29
CA GLY A 11 18.25 -11.84 19.74
C GLY A 11 17.97 -13.31 20.09
N LYS A 12 16.83 -13.57 20.76
CA LYS A 12 16.38 -14.93 21.11
C LYS A 12 15.54 -15.62 20.02
N TYR A 13 15.29 -14.94 18.91
CA TYR A 13 14.40 -15.41 17.85
C TYR A 13 15.15 -16.02 16.69
N ALA A 14 14.64 -17.13 16.18
CA ALA A 14 14.98 -17.66 14.86
C ALA A 14 13.85 -17.30 13.89
N VAL A 15 14.17 -16.47 12.89
CA VAL A 15 13.27 -16.15 11.78
C VAL A 15 13.71 -16.96 10.58
N ARG A 16 12.79 -17.69 9.95
CA ARG A 16 13.09 -18.54 8.79
C ARG A 16 12.10 -18.31 7.68
N TYR A 17 12.64 -18.11 6.49
CA TYR A 17 11.88 -18.01 5.26
C TYR A 17 12.06 -19.29 4.45
N TRP A 18 10.95 -19.92 4.13
CA TRP A 18 10.86 -21.17 3.39
C TRP A 18 10.11 -20.91 2.08
N SER A 19 10.51 -21.57 1.00
CA SER A 19 9.75 -21.54 -0.25
C SER A 19 9.64 -22.93 -0.85
N ASP A 20 8.51 -23.20 -1.49
CA ASP A 20 8.35 -24.34 -2.38
C ASP A 20 8.65 -23.86 -3.81
N PRO A 21 9.79 -24.26 -4.41
CA PRO A 21 10.17 -23.81 -5.74
C PRO A 21 9.22 -24.31 -6.84
N THR A 22 8.34 -25.27 -6.53
CA THR A 22 7.42 -25.87 -7.50
C THR A 22 6.04 -25.21 -7.49
N LEU A 23 5.62 -24.58 -6.38
CA LEU A 23 4.24 -24.12 -6.21
C LEU A 23 4.10 -22.62 -5.91
N THR A 24 5.17 -21.83 -5.92
CA THR A 24 5.17 -20.41 -5.47
C THR A 24 4.72 -20.20 -4.03
N TYR A 25 4.47 -21.26 -3.25
CA TYR A 25 4.16 -21.14 -1.84
C TYR A 25 5.40 -20.72 -1.06
N SER A 26 5.20 -19.89 -0.06
CA SER A 26 6.25 -19.50 0.86
C SER A 26 5.71 -19.41 2.28
N VAL A 27 6.59 -19.63 3.25
CA VAL A 27 6.25 -19.63 4.67
C VAL A 27 7.29 -18.84 5.42
N LEU A 28 6.85 -17.93 6.28
CA LEU A 28 7.70 -17.31 7.28
C LEU A 28 7.40 -17.91 8.64
N THR A 29 8.44 -18.25 9.40
CA THR A 29 8.31 -18.73 10.78
C THR A 29 9.15 -17.88 11.72
N ILE A 30 8.60 -17.50 12.87
CA ILE A 30 9.31 -16.83 13.96
C ILE A 30 9.20 -17.73 15.19
N GLU A 31 10.35 -18.17 15.71
CA GLU A 31 10.42 -19.13 16.82
C GLU A 31 11.35 -18.62 17.93
N SER A 32 10.99 -18.93 19.17
CA SER A 32 11.86 -18.83 20.35
C SER A 32 11.54 -19.99 21.29
N ALA A 33 12.47 -20.33 22.19
CA ALA A 33 12.30 -21.49 23.08
C ALA A 33 11.15 -21.33 24.08
N ASP A 34 10.77 -20.10 24.39
CA ASP A 34 9.83 -19.73 25.46
C ASP A 34 8.47 -19.25 24.94
N GLN A 35 8.21 -19.28 23.62
CA GLN A 35 6.98 -18.75 23.03
C GLN A 35 6.40 -19.63 21.93
N PRO A 36 5.08 -19.55 21.69
CA PRO A 36 4.47 -20.18 20.53
C PRO A 36 5.10 -19.69 19.23
N ARG A 37 5.32 -20.62 18.29
CA ARG A 37 5.76 -20.31 16.93
C ARG A 37 4.72 -19.43 16.23
N VAL A 38 5.18 -18.36 15.61
CA VAL A 38 4.40 -17.63 14.59
C VAL A 38 4.70 -18.27 13.24
N GLN A 39 3.66 -18.53 12.46
CA GLN A 39 3.76 -18.98 11.08
C GLN A 39 2.86 -18.13 10.19
N ILE A 40 3.40 -17.71 9.04
CA ILE A 40 2.70 -16.90 8.05
C ILE A 40 2.82 -17.63 6.71
N ASP A 41 1.69 -18.10 6.17
CA ASP A 41 1.64 -18.91 4.95
C ASP A 41 1.17 -18.08 3.75
N SER A 42 2.03 -17.93 2.75
CA SER A 42 1.73 -17.24 1.50
C SER A 42 1.59 -18.22 0.34
N PHE A 43 0.52 -18.05 -0.43
CA PHE A 43 0.10 -19.02 -1.46
C PHE A 43 0.77 -18.78 -2.83
N ILE A 44 1.13 -17.53 -3.16
CA ILE A 44 1.74 -17.18 -4.46
C ILE A 44 2.94 -16.24 -4.25
N GLY A 45 3.71 -16.53 -3.20
CA GLY A 45 5.00 -15.91 -2.95
C GLY A 45 4.92 -14.81 -1.90
N GLY A 46 5.99 -14.68 -1.14
CA GLY A 46 6.15 -13.67 -0.12
C GLY A 46 7.56 -13.14 -0.13
N THR A 47 7.72 -11.92 0.38
CA THR A 47 9.02 -11.26 0.44
C THR A 47 9.26 -10.83 1.87
N VAL A 48 10.41 -11.24 2.42
CA VAL A 48 10.90 -10.70 3.68
C VAL A 48 11.66 -9.42 3.36
N SER A 49 11.28 -8.31 4.00
CA SER A 49 11.98 -7.03 3.82
C SER A 49 13.41 -7.12 4.33
N ASP A 50 14.35 -6.46 3.64
CA ASP A 50 15.74 -6.32 4.10
C ASP A 50 15.86 -5.52 5.41
N LEU A 51 14.80 -4.81 5.83
CA LEU A 51 14.73 -4.16 7.14
C LEU A 51 14.43 -5.13 8.29
N THR A 52 14.11 -6.40 8.01
CA THR A 52 13.92 -7.41 9.05
C THR A 52 15.17 -7.52 9.94
N GLY A 53 14.97 -7.44 11.26
CA GLY A 53 16.05 -7.35 12.24
C GLY A 53 16.44 -5.93 12.62
N THR A 54 15.82 -4.91 12.03
CA THR A 54 15.95 -3.49 12.39
C THR A 54 14.73 -3.06 13.19
N ASP A 55 14.93 -2.15 14.14
CA ASP A 55 13.84 -1.44 14.81
C ASP A 55 13.28 -0.38 13.84
N VAL A 56 12.15 -0.68 13.19
CA VAL A 56 11.50 0.27 12.28
C VAL A 56 10.47 1.14 12.97
N THR A 57 10.23 0.94 14.27
CA THR A 57 9.09 1.56 14.97
C THR A 57 9.52 2.42 16.16
N GLY A 58 10.82 2.41 16.49
CA GLY A 58 11.52 3.30 17.40
C GLY A 58 11.26 3.02 18.88
N GLU A 59 10.74 1.85 19.21
CA GLU A 59 10.51 1.33 20.57
C GLU A 59 11.66 0.48 21.12
N GLY A 60 12.71 0.27 20.34
CA GLY A 60 13.97 -0.33 20.79
C GLY A 60 14.05 -1.85 20.60
N ASN A 61 13.10 -2.46 19.89
CA ASN A 61 13.17 -3.87 19.52
C ASN A 61 13.28 -4.03 18.00
N PRO A 62 13.96 -5.06 17.52
CA PRO A 62 13.99 -5.34 16.09
C PRO A 62 12.65 -5.89 15.59
N ASP A 63 12.30 -5.60 14.34
CA ASP A 63 11.05 -6.02 13.72
C ASP A 63 11.25 -7.12 12.66
N VAL A 64 10.20 -7.91 12.40
CA VAL A 64 10.08 -8.78 11.22
C VAL A 64 9.02 -8.22 10.31
N ILE A 65 9.38 -8.04 9.03
CA ILE A 65 8.49 -7.47 8.02
C ILE A 65 8.35 -8.46 6.86
N PHE A 66 7.12 -8.85 6.57
CA PHE A 66 6.80 -9.80 5.52
C PHE A 66 5.62 -9.31 4.69
N GLU A 67 5.88 -9.08 3.40
CA GLU A 67 4.83 -8.86 2.42
C GLU A 67 4.41 -10.22 1.86
N MET A 68 3.16 -10.58 2.12
CA MET A 68 2.55 -11.80 1.66
C MET A 68 1.72 -11.51 0.42
N SER A 69 1.88 -12.34 -0.61
CA SER A 69 1.00 -12.33 -1.77
C SER A 69 0.03 -13.51 -1.78
N TYR A 70 -1.18 -13.24 -2.26
CA TYR A 70 -2.25 -14.19 -2.52
C TYR A 70 -2.72 -14.03 -3.97
N GLY A 71 -3.05 -15.14 -4.63
CA GLY A 71 -3.81 -15.08 -5.87
C GLY A 71 -5.29 -15.25 -5.64
N GLY A 72 -6.08 -14.49 -6.37
CA GLY A 72 -7.52 -14.67 -6.49
C GLY A 72 -7.99 -14.55 -7.94
N ALA A 73 -9.28 -14.79 -8.16
CA ALA A 73 -9.91 -14.69 -9.47
C ALA A 73 -9.77 -13.31 -10.13
N THR A 74 -9.55 -12.26 -9.34
CA THR A 74 -9.42 -10.86 -9.78
C THR A 74 -7.96 -10.36 -9.85
N GLY A 75 -6.98 -11.25 -9.64
CA GLY A 75 -5.55 -10.99 -9.73
C GLY A 75 -4.79 -11.14 -8.41
N LEU A 76 -3.60 -10.55 -8.36
CA LEU A 76 -2.73 -10.52 -7.19
C LEU A 76 -3.26 -9.55 -6.13
N SER A 77 -3.31 -10.01 -4.88
CA SER A 77 -3.57 -9.21 -3.68
C SER A 77 -2.46 -9.47 -2.66
N CYS A 78 -2.12 -8.46 -1.86
CA CYS A 78 -1.05 -8.57 -0.89
C CYS A 78 -1.46 -7.99 0.47
N SER A 79 -0.82 -8.47 1.53
CA SER A 79 -0.85 -7.90 2.87
C SER A 79 0.56 -7.79 3.43
N VAL A 80 0.78 -6.81 4.29
CA VAL A 80 2.03 -6.63 5.01
C VAL A 80 1.80 -7.04 6.45
N HIS A 81 2.70 -7.87 6.94
CA HIS A 81 2.74 -8.30 8.33
C HIS A 81 4.00 -7.75 8.97
N VAL A 82 3.84 -7.07 10.10
CA VAL A 82 4.96 -6.57 10.92
C VAL A 82 4.85 -7.13 12.32
N TYR A 83 5.94 -7.66 12.85
CA TYR A 83 6.03 -8.21 14.20
C TYR A 83 7.20 -7.60 14.97
N ASP A 84 6.92 -7.11 16.17
CA ASP A 84 7.90 -6.68 17.18
C ASP A 84 8.55 -7.91 17.83
N LEU A 85 9.88 -7.97 17.83
CA LEU A 85 10.69 -9.01 18.47
C LEU A 85 11.25 -8.58 19.85
N GLY A 86 10.42 -7.94 20.66
CA GLY A 86 10.71 -7.65 22.06
C GLY A 86 10.71 -8.88 22.98
N PRO A 87 10.42 -8.72 24.29
CA PRO A 87 10.36 -9.86 25.22
C PRO A 87 9.29 -10.90 24.84
N THR A 88 8.20 -10.45 24.23
CA THR A 88 7.10 -11.27 23.70
C THR A 88 6.81 -10.84 22.27
N ILE A 89 6.76 -11.80 21.34
CA ILE A 89 6.46 -11.53 19.93
C ILE A 89 5.07 -10.92 19.86
N THR A 90 4.98 -9.73 19.24
CA THR A 90 3.71 -9.02 19.10
C THR A 90 3.50 -8.65 17.65
N LYS A 91 2.34 -9.00 17.08
CA LYS A 91 1.95 -8.51 15.74
C LYS A 91 1.64 -7.02 15.86
N ILE A 92 2.43 -6.17 15.20
CA ILE A 92 2.22 -4.73 15.10
C ILE A 92 1.09 -4.43 14.13
N ILE A 93 1.15 -5.00 12.93
CA ILE A 93 0.10 -4.83 11.92
C ILE A 93 0.00 -6.05 11.01
N GLU A 94 -1.23 -6.28 10.55
CA GLU A 94 -1.56 -7.00 9.33
C GLU A 94 -2.45 -6.07 8.51
N THR A 95 -1.96 -5.61 7.36
CA THR A 95 -2.73 -4.68 6.52
C THR A 95 -3.89 -5.39 5.83
N ALA A 96 -4.89 -4.62 5.39
CA ALA A 96 -5.93 -5.14 4.51
C ALA A 96 -5.32 -5.78 3.24
N THR A 97 -6.01 -6.78 2.69
CA THR A 97 -5.65 -7.48 1.45
C THR A 97 -5.85 -6.56 0.24
N ALA A 98 -4.88 -5.70 0.01
CA ALA A 98 -4.84 -4.63 -1.00
C ALA A 98 -3.49 -3.89 -1.00
N ALA A 99 -2.63 -4.16 -0.01
CA ALA A 99 -1.43 -3.40 0.30
C ALA A 99 -0.18 -3.97 -0.39
N CYS A 100 -0.21 -4.09 -1.72
CA CYS A 100 0.97 -4.55 -2.48
C CYS A 100 2.03 -3.46 -2.63
N GLY A 101 3.27 -3.88 -2.84
CA GLY A 101 4.41 -3.00 -3.11
C GLY A 101 4.84 -2.22 -1.87
N ALA A 102 4.82 -2.90 -0.72
CA ALA A 102 5.08 -2.26 0.56
C ALA A 102 6.52 -1.79 0.66
N ARG A 103 6.72 -0.58 1.18
CA ARG A 103 8.04 -0.04 1.46
C ARG A 103 8.02 0.83 2.70
N PHE A 104 9.18 0.98 3.30
CA PHE A 104 9.38 1.88 4.43
C PHE A 104 10.15 3.11 3.96
N ALA A 105 9.70 4.29 4.33
CA ALA A 105 10.37 5.55 4.06
C ALA A 105 10.05 6.55 5.16
N ASP A 106 10.86 7.59 5.30
CA ASP A 106 10.66 8.66 6.29
C ASP A 106 10.40 10.00 5.55
N PRO A 107 9.21 10.20 4.95
CA PRO A 107 8.83 11.43 4.28
C PRO A 107 8.80 12.68 5.18
N ASN A 108 8.72 12.54 6.50
CA ASN A 108 8.68 13.69 7.42
C ASN A 108 10.04 13.98 8.11
N TYR A 109 11.04 13.11 7.91
CA TYR A 109 12.38 13.17 8.49
C TYR A 109 12.40 13.12 10.02
N ASP A 110 11.48 12.39 10.66
CA ASP A 110 11.40 12.25 12.11
C ASP A 110 12.23 11.08 12.67
N GLY A 111 12.85 10.28 11.78
CA GLY A 111 13.69 9.14 12.11
C GLY A 111 12.93 7.83 12.34
N VAL A 112 11.60 7.82 12.26
CA VAL A 112 10.77 6.62 12.30
C VAL A 112 10.11 6.43 10.94
N PRO A 113 10.50 5.41 10.16
CA PRO A 113 9.94 5.23 8.84
C PRO A 113 8.44 4.89 8.88
N GLU A 114 7.66 5.51 8.03
CA GLU A 114 6.30 5.11 7.72
C GLU A 114 6.25 3.91 6.77
N LEU A 115 5.24 3.06 6.97
CA LEU A 115 4.89 2.00 6.05
C LEU A 115 4.04 2.58 4.91
N ILE A 116 4.57 2.55 3.70
CA ILE A 116 3.90 3.02 2.48
C ILE A 116 3.42 1.81 1.69
N VAL A 117 2.12 1.78 1.40
CA VAL A 117 1.44 0.70 0.66
C VAL A 117 0.53 1.25 -0.42
N ALA A 118 0.17 0.47 -1.43
CA ALA A 118 -0.85 0.89 -2.39
C ALA A 118 -2.28 0.67 -1.84
N ASP A 119 -3.20 1.59 -2.14
CA ASP A 119 -4.63 1.35 -2.01
C ASP A 119 -5.21 0.88 -3.35
N THR A 120 -5.62 -0.39 -3.40
CA THR A 120 -6.23 -0.98 -4.60
C THR A 120 -7.75 -0.82 -4.66
N THR A 121 -8.38 -0.01 -3.81
CA THR A 121 -9.84 0.21 -3.79
C THR A 121 -10.37 0.67 -5.16
N TYR A 122 -9.57 1.42 -5.91
CA TYR A 122 -9.93 1.94 -7.23
C TYR A 122 -9.62 0.98 -8.40
N LYS A 123 -8.96 -0.16 -8.11
CA LYS A 123 -8.59 -1.15 -9.12
C LYS A 123 -9.83 -1.76 -9.75
N TYR A 124 -9.88 -1.76 -11.09
CA TYR A 124 -11.01 -2.25 -11.89
C TYR A 124 -12.35 -1.54 -11.67
N GLN A 125 -12.39 -0.42 -10.95
CA GLN A 125 -13.65 0.32 -10.73
C GLN A 125 -14.03 1.15 -11.97
N PHE A 126 -13.04 1.74 -12.65
CA PHE A 126 -13.26 2.65 -13.77
C PHE A 126 -12.48 2.30 -15.03
N CYS A 127 -11.46 1.44 -14.95
CA CYS A 127 -10.71 0.97 -16.13
C CYS A 127 -10.04 -0.36 -15.84
N SER A 128 -9.64 -1.07 -16.89
CA SER A 128 -9.07 -2.40 -16.77
C SER A 128 -7.55 -2.38 -16.56
N GLY A 129 -7.09 -3.38 -15.80
CA GLY A 129 -5.69 -3.79 -15.76
C GLY A 129 -4.75 -2.71 -15.23
N ALA A 130 -3.66 -2.48 -15.97
CA ALA A 130 -2.57 -1.60 -15.57
C ALA A 130 -2.92 -0.11 -15.61
N GLU A 131 -4.04 0.28 -16.21
CA GLU A 131 -4.50 1.68 -16.23
C GLU A 131 -5.21 2.08 -14.94
N SER A 132 -5.59 1.11 -14.11
CA SER A 132 -6.24 1.35 -12.83
C SER A 132 -5.37 2.24 -11.94
N PRO A 133 -5.92 3.32 -11.36
CA PRO A 133 -5.16 4.17 -10.49
C PRO A 133 -4.81 3.41 -9.21
N LEU A 134 -3.55 3.54 -8.80
CA LEU A 134 -3.02 3.05 -7.53
C LEU A 134 -2.46 4.26 -6.80
N VAL A 135 -3.05 4.60 -5.67
CA VAL A 135 -2.58 5.69 -4.81
C VAL A 135 -1.84 5.10 -3.62
N GLU A 136 -0.69 5.66 -3.30
CA GLU A 136 0.03 5.24 -2.10
C GLU A 136 -0.64 5.77 -0.84
N VAL A 137 -0.59 4.99 0.22
CA VAL A 137 -1.09 5.29 1.55
C VAL A 137 0.09 5.32 2.49
N ILE A 138 0.23 6.40 3.24
CA ILE A 138 1.22 6.49 4.30
C ILE A 138 0.56 6.01 5.59
N MET A 139 1.08 4.90 6.11
CA MET A 139 0.72 4.36 7.42
C MET A 139 1.81 4.79 8.41
N ALA A 140 1.46 5.62 9.39
CA ALA A 140 2.40 6.06 10.43
C ALA A 140 2.27 5.19 11.68
N TYR A 141 3.38 5.00 12.40
CA TYR A 141 3.37 4.21 13.63
C TYR A 141 2.72 4.99 14.79
N ASP A 142 1.59 4.50 15.28
CA ASP A 142 0.93 4.98 16.49
C ASP A 142 1.58 4.31 17.71
N ARG A 143 2.47 5.05 18.40
CA ARG A 143 3.17 4.56 19.59
C ARG A 143 2.23 4.17 20.73
N PHE A 144 1.06 4.81 20.85
CA PHE A 144 0.10 4.50 21.91
C PHE A 144 -0.67 3.22 21.58
N GLY A 145 -1.10 3.09 20.33
CA GLY A 145 -1.77 1.89 19.84
C GLY A 145 -0.82 0.71 19.54
N ARG A 146 0.49 0.96 19.49
CA ARG A 146 1.54 0.02 19.07
C ARG A 146 1.24 -0.63 17.72
N THR A 147 0.75 0.17 16.77
CA THR A 147 0.33 -0.31 15.45
C THR A 147 0.49 0.79 14.39
N TYR A 148 0.59 0.40 13.13
CA TYR A 148 0.56 1.35 12.01
C TYR A 148 -0.88 1.77 11.71
N ARG A 149 -1.13 3.07 11.50
CA ARG A 149 -2.44 3.62 11.15
C ARG A 149 -2.37 4.47 9.89
N PRO A 150 -3.41 4.49 9.04
CA PRO A 150 -3.44 5.41 7.91
C PRO A 150 -3.37 6.85 8.39
N GLN A 151 -2.39 7.61 7.89
CA GLN A 151 -2.12 9.00 8.28
C GLN A 151 -1.78 9.88 7.08
N SER A 152 -2.12 9.46 5.86
CA SER A 152 -1.83 10.15 4.60
C SER A 152 -2.12 11.66 4.62
N ALA A 153 -3.20 12.08 5.28
CA ALA A 153 -3.59 13.48 5.39
C ALA A 153 -2.57 14.36 6.16
N LEU A 154 -1.67 13.76 6.94
CA LEU A 154 -0.58 14.46 7.64
C LEU A 154 0.62 14.75 6.72
N TYR A 155 0.64 14.22 5.49
CA TYR A 155 1.77 14.35 4.56
C TYR A 155 1.36 15.07 3.25
N PRO A 156 0.74 16.26 3.29
CA PRO A 156 0.23 16.92 2.09
C PRO A 156 1.32 17.26 1.06
N SER A 157 2.56 17.56 1.52
CA SER A 157 3.71 17.83 0.64
C SER A 157 4.08 16.62 -0.20
N TYR A 158 4.08 15.43 0.39
CA TYR A 158 4.34 14.16 -0.27
C TYR A 158 3.36 13.93 -1.43
N TYR A 159 2.07 14.07 -1.15
CA TYR A 159 1.02 13.88 -2.14
C TYR A 159 0.99 14.96 -3.22
N ARG A 160 1.33 16.20 -2.87
CA ARG A 160 1.49 17.27 -3.86
C ARG A 160 2.62 16.95 -4.84
N ALA A 161 3.75 16.46 -4.35
CA ALA A 161 4.87 16.05 -5.20
C ALA A 161 4.47 14.91 -6.15
N GLN A 162 3.61 13.96 -5.71
CA GLN A 162 3.08 12.93 -6.61
C GLN A 162 2.19 13.49 -7.72
N ALA A 163 1.26 14.39 -7.37
CA ALA A 163 0.40 15.06 -8.34
C ALA A 163 1.21 15.87 -9.37
N GLU A 164 2.23 16.59 -8.91
CA GLU A 164 3.15 17.34 -9.76
C GLU A 164 3.98 16.42 -10.67
N ALA A 165 4.52 15.32 -10.14
CA ALA A 165 5.25 14.33 -10.91
C ALA A 165 4.36 13.67 -11.98
N TYR A 166 3.10 13.39 -11.66
CA TYR A 166 2.11 12.85 -12.60
C TYR A 166 1.91 13.80 -13.78
N LEU A 167 1.71 15.10 -13.51
CA LEU A 167 1.56 16.14 -14.53
C LEU A 167 2.85 16.38 -15.33
N ALA A 168 4.02 16.22 -14.72
CA ALA A 168 5.30 16.38 -15.42
C ALA A 168 5.57 15.23 -16.41
N GLN A 169 5.04 14.03 -16.14
CA GLN A 169 5.22 12.84 -16.98
C GLN A 169 4.12 12.67 -18.04
N THR A 170 3.03 13.44 -17.93
CA THR A 170 1.82 13.25 -18.72
C THR A 170 1.29 14.58 -19.23
N ASP A 171 1.13 14.72 -20.55
CA ASP A 171 0.23 15.75 -21.09
C ASP A 171 -1.22 15.29 -20.90
N LEU A 172 -1.74 15.54 -19.69
CA LEU A 172 -3.06 15.08 -19.28
C LEU A 172 -4.15 15.65 -20.19
N SER A 173 -4.02 16.91 -20.61
CA SER A 173 -4.99 17.53 -21.53
C SER A 173 -4.99 16.85 -22.89
N ALA A 174 -3.83 16.62 -23.50
CA ALA A 174 -3.75 15.93 -24.79
C ALA A 174 -4.26 14.48 -24.72
N GLN A 175 -3.93 13.76 -23.65
CA GLN A 175 -4.42 12.39 -23.45
C GLN A 175 -5.94 12.34 -23.30
N ILE A 176 -6.54 13.27 -22.53
CA ILE A 176 -7.98 13.33 -22.36
C ILE A 176 -8.67 13.58 -23.72
N VAL A 177 -8.16 14.51 -24.52
CA VAL A 177 -8.71 14.76 -25.87
C VAL A 177 -8.63 13.50 -26.73
N ALA A 178 -7.46 12.87 -26.83
CA ALA A 178 -7.25 11.68 -27.65
C ALA A 178 -8.15 10.51 -27.23
N LEU A 179 -8.25 10.24 -25.92
CA LEU A 179 -9.12 9.18 -25.38
C LEU A 179 -10.60 9.49 -25.64
N SER A 180 -11.00 10.76 -25.50
CA SER A 180 -12.37 11.20 -25.75
C SER A 180 -12.78 11.03 -27.21
N GLU A 181 -11.90 11.40 -28.14
CA GLU A 181 -12.14 11.23 -29.58
C GLU A 181 -12.23 9.75 -29.97
N GLY A 182 -11.49 8.90 -29.26
CA GLY A 182 -11.59 7.43 -29.36
C GLY A 182 -12.79 6.81 -28.63
N GLY A 183 -13.64 7.60 -27.97
CA GLY A 183 -14.79 7.10 -27.20
C GLY A 183 -14.42 6.35 -25.90
N GLN A 184 -13.20 6.49 -25.41
CA GLN A 184 -12.66 5.75 -24.26
C GLN A 184 -12.83 6.52 -22.94
N ILE A 185 -14.09 6.83 -22.60
CA ILE A 185 -14.42 7.65 -21.41
C ILE A 185 -13.92 7.01 -20.10
N GLU A 186 -13.96 5.70 -19.99
CA GLU A 186 -13.46 4.95 -18.83
C GLU A 186 -11.94 5.14 -18.62
N SER A 187 -11.15 5.16 -19.70
CA SER A 187 -9.72 5.50 -19.61
C SER A 187 -9.51 6.96 -19.22
N VAL A 188 -10.37 7.89 -19.64
CA VAL A 188 -10.31 9.30 -19.19
C VAL A 188 -10.50 9.40 -17.68
N LYS A 189 -11.47 8.67 -17.12
CA LYS A 189 -11.70 8.62 -15.66
C LYS A 189 -10.43 8.24 -14.91
N CYS A 190 -9.75 7.19 -15.35
CA CYS A 190 -8.52 6.73 -14.71
C CYS A 190 -7.35 7.71 -14.83
N ARG A 191 -7.23 8.43 -15.95
CA ARG A 191 -6.23 9.50 -16.08
C ARG A 191 -6.49 10.64 -15.10
N VAL A 192 -7.74 11.06 -14.95
CA VAL A 192 -8.11 12.10 -13.98
C VAL A 192 -7.85 11.63 -12.54
N LEU A 193 -8.10 10.35 -12.23
CA LEU A 193 -7.83 9.80 -10.90
C LEU A 193 -6.35 9.78 -10.53
N GLY A 194 -5.45 9.64 -11.50
CA GLY A 194 -4.00 9.76 -11.25
C GLY A 194 -3.61 11.10 -10.63
N LEU A 195 -4.37 12.17 -10.90
CA LEU A 195 -4.16 13.49 -10.31
C LEU A 195 -5.03 13.74 -9.07
N VAL A 196 -6.29 13.29 -9.09
CA VAL A 196 -7.27 13.57 -8.03
C VAL A 196 -6.98 12.78 -6.75
N LEU A 197 -6.60 11.50 -6.86
CA LEU A 197 -6.41 10.65 -5.68
C LEU A 197 -5.26 11.11 -4.78
N PRO A 198 -4.07 11.49 -5.29
CA PRO A 198 -3.03 12.05 -4.43
C PRO A 198 -3.53 13.23 -3.59
N TYR A 199 -4.24 14.18 -4.20
CA TYR A 199 -4.79 15.32 -3.44
C TYR A 199 -5.82 14.89 -2.38
N LEU A 200 -6.71 13.94 -2.69
CA LEU A 200 -7.67 13.44 -1.70
C LEU A 200 -6.98 12.75 -0.52
N TYR A 201 -6.02 11.87 -0.77
CA TYR A 201 -5.30 11.13 0.29
C TYR A 201 -4.41 12.06 1.12
N GLY A 202 -3.84 13.10 0.51
CA GLY A 202 -3.13 14.16 1.22
C GLY A 202 -4.01 15.19 1.94
N GLY A 203 -5.33 14.96 2.03
CA GLY A 203 -6.26 15.86 2.73
C GLY A 203 -6.59 17.16 1.98
N MET A 204 -6.07 17.36 0.77
CA MET A 204 -6.21 18.56 -0.07
C MET A 204 -7.50 18.49 -0.91
N ARG A 205 -8.66 18.42 -0.23
CA ARG A 205 -9.96 18.22 -0.90
C ARG A 205 -10.32 19.32 -1.89
N SER A 206 -9.94 20.58 -1.62
CA SER A 206 -10.26 21.69 -2.52
C SER A 206 -9.49 21.56 -3.84
N GLU A 207 -8.20 21.24 -3.75
CA GLU A 207 -7.30 21.02 -4.87
C GLU A 207 -7.72 19.79 -5.69
N ALA A 208 -8.09 18.69 -5.02
CA ALA A 208 -8.61 17.49 -5.67
C ALA A 208 -9.81 17.81 -6.56
N TRP A 209 -10.81 18.53 -6.03
CA TRP A 209 -12.02 18.84 -6.79
C TRP A 209 -11.82 19.97 -7.81
N SER A 210 -10.89 20.88 -7.56
CA SER A 210 -10.47 21.86 -8.57
C SER A 210 -9.86 21.16 -9.78
N ALA A 211 -8.91 20.25 -9.56
CA ALA A 211 -8.30 19.44 -10.61
C ALA A 211 -9.33 18.56 -11.34
N PHE A 212 -10.22 17.90 -10.61
CA PHE A 212 -11.31 17.12 -11.20
C PHE A 212 -12.15 17.96 -12.17
N ASN A 213 -12.64 19.12 -11.71
CA ASN A 213 -13.50 19.99 -12.53
C ASN A 213 -12.75 20.60 -13.73
N GLN A 214 -11.45 20.80 -13.60
CA GLN A 214 -10.61 21.29 -14.69
C GLN A 214 -10.55 20.28 -15.83
N TYR A 215 -10.28 19.00 -15.50
CA TYR A 215 -9.95 17.96 -16.48
C TYR A 215 -11.13 17.05 -16.87
N TYR A 216 -12.14 16.88 -16.03
CA TYR A 216 -13.30 16.00 -16.30
C TYR A 216 -14.59 16.81 -16.51
N ARG A 217 -14.92 17.10 -17.78
CA ARG A 217 -16.07 17.95 -18.17
C ARG A 217 -17.23 17.18 -18.81
N TYR A 218 -17.33 15.88 -18.53
CA TYR A 218 -18.33 15.01 -19.15
C TYR A 218 -19.68 15.07 -18.41
N PRO A 219 -20.80 14.71 -19.08
CA PRO A 219 -22.13 14.75 -18.49
C PRO A 219 -22.29 13.92 -17.20
N ASP A 220 -21.48 12.88 -17.01
CA ASP A 220 -21.52 12.00 -15.83
C ASP A 220 -20.63 12.49 -14.67
N ALA A 221 -20.01 13.68 -14.76
CA ALA A 221 -19.07 14.21 -13.76
C ALA A 221 -19.60 14.16 -12.31
N ALA A 222 -20.86 14.51 -12.09
CA ALA A 222 -21.48 14.46 -10.75
C ALA A 222 -21.59 13.02 -10.21
N SER A 223 -21.97 12.07 -11.06
CA SER A 223 -22.04 10.64 -10.69
C SER A 223 -20.64 10.10 -10.43
N PHE A 224 -19.68 10.41 -11.30
CA PHE A 224 -18.30 9.95 -11.15
C PHE A 224 -17.68 10.47 -9.84
N ARG A 225 -17.81 11.76 -9.55
CA ARG A 225 -17.37 12.33 -8.27
C ARG A 225 -17.97 11.62 -7.05
N SER A 226 -19.29 11.36 -7.07
CA SER A 226 -19.98 10.65 -5.98
C SER A 226 -19.43 9.23 -5.77
N GLN A 227 -19.11 8.53 -6.87
CA GLN A 227 -18.48 7.21 -6.80
C GLN A 227 -17.06 7.29 -6.20
N ILE A 228 -16.27 8.30 -6.57
CA ILE A 228 -14.93 8.54 -5.98
C ILE A 228 -15.03 8.74 -4.48
N GLU A 229 -15.95 9.60 -4.03
CA GLU A 229 -16.19 9.90 -2.62
C GLU A 229 -16.65 8.65 -1.85
N THR A 230 -17.53 7.84 -2.46
CA THR A 230 -18.00 6.58 -1.87
C THR A 230 -16.86 5.58 -1.69
N LEU A 231 -16.03 5.38 -2.72
CA LEU A 231 -14.86 4.51 -2.65
C LEU A 231 -13.84 5.01 -1.61
N PHE A 232 -13.57 6.32 -1.60
CA PHE A 232 -12.65 6.95 -0.63
C PHE A 232 -13.11 6.70 0.81
N ASN A 233 -14.39 6.95 1.12
CA ASN A 233 -14.92 6.78 2.47
C ASN A 233 -15.02 5.30 2.91
N ASN A 234 -15.10 4.37 1.97
CA ASN A 234 -15.18 2.94 2.25
C ASN A 234 -13.81 2.26 2.31
N SER A 235 -12.75 2.90 1.79
CA SER A 235 -11.39 2.36 1.85
C SER A 235 -10.98 2.12 3.31
N PRO A 236 -10.35 0.97 3.63
CA PRO A 236 -9.75 0.74 4.94
C PRO A 236 -8.57 1.67 5.24
N PHE A 237 -8.07 2.40 4.25
CA PHE A 237 -6.92 3.28 4.33
C PHE A 237 -7.27 4.77 4.49
N CYS A 238 -8.57 5.10 4.58
CA CYS A 238 -9.05 6.47 4.75
C CYS A 238 -9.82 6.67 6.07
N LYS A 239 -9.72 5.72 7.00
CA LYS A 239 -10.41 5.70 8.30
C LYS A 239 -9.49 6.02 9.46
#